data_AF-A0A2M7N6R5-F1
#
_entry.id   AF-A0A2M7N6R5-F1
#
_cell.length_a   1.000
_cell.length_b   1.000
_cell.length_c   1.000
_cell.angle_alpha   90.00
_cell.angle_beta   90.00
_cell.angle_gamma   90.00
#
_symmetry.space_group_name_H-M   'P 1'
#
loop_
_entity.id
_entity.type
_entity.pdbx_description
1 polymer ?
#
loop_
_entity_poly.entity_id
_entity_poly.type
_entity_poly.pdbx_seq_one_letter_code
_entity_poly.pdbx_strand_id
1 'polypeptide(L)'
;MSDFLSQDEVDSLLQGVTGEPDAAKEQPGAESGEVRSYNLASQERIVRGRMPTLEIINERFARLFRIGLFNFIRRTPEISVGPVRVTKFGEFIRNLPVPTNLNLIQTKPLRGNGLFIFDPNLVFQVVDNMFGGDGRFHTRVEGRDFTQTEQRIIQNMLTVAFDA
;
A
#
# COMPACT_ATOMS: atom_id res chain seq x y z
N MET A 1 -6.45 -23.05 9.30
CA MET A 1 -6.25 -24.50 9.11
C MET A 1 -4.88 -24.79 9.68
N SER A 2 -4.82 -25.65 10.69
CA SER A 2 -3.60 -26.04 11.41
C SER A 2 -2.59 -26.67 10.45
N ASP A 3 -1.38 -26.13 10.38
CA ASP A 3 -0.23 -26.79 9.76
C ASP A 3 0.04 -28.08 10.53
N PHE A 4 -0.43 -29.20 9.98
CA PHE A 4 0.00 -30.51 10.42
C PHE A 4 1.43 -30.70 9.91
N LEU A 5 2.39 -30.63 10.82
CA LEU A 5 3.77 -31.01 10.53
C LEU A 5 3.79 -32.43 9.98
N SER A 6 4.57 -32.63 8.93
CA SER A 6 4.79 -33.95 8.36
C SER A 6 5.53 -34.82 9.37
N GLN A 7 5.33 -36.15 9.29
CA GLN A 7 5.97 -37.10 10.22
C GLN A 7 7.51 -36.96 10.21
N ASP A 8 8.08 -36.57 9.08
CA ASP A 8 9.52 -36.35 8.90
C ASP A 8 10.04 -35.12 9.67
N GLU A 9 9.22 -34.07 9.81
CA GLU A 9 9.56 -32.87 10.60
C GLU A 9 9.48 -33.16 12.10
N VAL A 10 8.54 -34.02 12.52
CA VAL A 10 8.41 -34.46 13.91
C VAL A 10 9.62 -35.29 14.33
N ASP A 11 10.09 -36.20 13.47
CA ASP A 11 11.26 -37.04 13.73
C ASP A 11 12.55 -36.22 13.79
N SER A 12 12.66 -35.19 12.94
CA SER A 12 13.81 -34.26 12.94
C SER A 12 13.90 -33.45 14.24
N LEU A 13 12.76 -33.04 14.80
CA LEU A 13 12.71 -32.34 16.09
C LEU A 13 12.98 -33.29 17.27
N LEU A 14 12.52 -34.54 17.20
CA LEU A 14 12.79 -35.57 18.21
C LEU A 14 14.28 -35.90 18.31
N GLN A 15 14.98 -35.98 17.17
CA GLN A 15 16.44 -36.17 17.14
C GLN A 15 17.22 -35.00 17.76
N GLY A 16 16.75 -33.76 17.58
CA GLY A 16 17.38 -32.59 18.19
C GLY A 16 17.21 -32.49 19.71
N VAL A 17 16.19 -33.15 20.28
CA VAL A 17 15.89 -33.15 21.73
C VAL A 17 16.64 -34.25 22.48
N THR A 18 17.05 -35.33 21.83
CA THR A 18 17.72 -36.48 22.47
C THR A 18 19.23 -36.34 22.65
N GLY A 19 19.85 -35.24 22.21
CA GLY A 19 21.19 -34.84 22.66
C GLY A 19 22.35 -35.77 22.26
N GLU A 20 22.28 -36.48 21.14
CA GLU A 20 23.45 -37.13 20.55
C GLU A 20 24.25 -36.11 19.71
N PRO A 21 25.59 -36.05 19.84
CA PRO A 21 26.40 -35.06 19.14
C PRO A 21 26.46 -35.39 17.64
N ASP A 22 26.32 -34.34 16.82
CA ASP A 22 26.43 -34.34 15.37
C ASP A 22 27.57 -35.22 14.85
N ALA A 23 27.23 -36.40 14.35
CA ALA A 23 28.01 -36.98 13.26
C ALA A 23 27.71 -36.12 12.04
N ALA A 24 28.63 -35.20 11.76
CA ALA A 24 28.66 -34.35 10.59
C ALA A 24 28.23 -35.14 9.34
N LYS A 25 26.95 -35.03 8.97
CA LYS A 25 26.50 -35.35 7.64
C LYS A 25 26.92 -34.17 6.79
N GLU A 26 28.02 -34.38 6.08
CA GLU A 26 28.36 -33.69 4.86
C GLU A 26 27.09 -33.24 4.15
N GLN A 27 27.03 -31.95 3.81
CA GLN A 27 26.05 -31.42 2.87
C GLN A 27 25.99 -32.38 1.69
N PRO A 28 24.83 -33.00 1.38
CA PRO A 28 24.69 -33.68 0.11
C PRO A 28 24.95 -32.60 -0.93
N GLY A 29 26.00 -32.81 -1.71
CA GLY A 29 26.36 -31.94 -2.81
C GLY A 29 25.13 -31.66 -3.66
N ALA A 30 25.10 -30.45 -4.22
CA ALA A 30 24.12 -29.99 -5.19
C ALA A 30 23.50 -31.16 -5.97
N GLU A 31 22.27 -31.54 -5.59
CA GLU A 31 21.53 -32.57 -6.30
C GLU A 31 21.25 -32.02 -7.70
N SER A 32 22.07 -32.48 -8.63
CA SER A 32 21.86 -32.37 -10.05
C SER A 32 20.54 -33.05 -10.39
N GLY A 33 19.47 -32.28 -10.57
CA GLY A 33 18.27 -32.75 -11.27
C GLY A 33 16.93 -32.63 -10.56
N GLU A 34 16.81 -31.97 -9.41
CA GLU A 34 15.47 -31.69 -8.89
C GLU A 34 14.82 -30.57 -9.72
N VAL A 35 13.89 -30.95 -10.61
CA VAL A 35 13.09 -30.03 -11.43
C VAL A 35 12.21 -29.22 -10.48
N ARG A 36 12.68 -28.04 -10.08
CA ARG A 36 11.83 -27.08 -9.39
C ARG A 36 10.74 -26.62 -10.33
N SER A 37 9.48 -26.85 -9.97
CA SER A 37 8.33 -26.34 -10.69
C SER A 37 8.40 -24.81 -10.70
N TYR A 38 8.91 -24.25 -11.79
CA TYR A 38 9.00 -22.80 -11.97
C TYR A 38 7.69 -22.30 -12.57
N ASN A 39 6.86 -21.71 -11.72
CA ASN A 39 5.63 -21.10 -12.18
C ASN A 39 5.95 -19.72 -12.79
N LEU A 40 5.97 -19.65 -14.11
CA LEU A 40 6.18 -18.42 -14.89
C LEU A 40 5.15 -17.32 -14.56
N ALA A 41 3.98 -17.66 -14.02
CA ALA A 41 2.96 -16.70 -13.59
C ALA A 41 3.26 -16.11 -12.20
N SER A 42 4.08 -16.76 -11.38
CA SER A 42 4.49 -16.27 -10.05
C SER A 42 5.85 -15.59 -10.10
N GLN A 43 6.09 -14.75 -11.10
CA GLN A 43 7.31 -13.96 -11.21
C GLN A 43 7.39 -13.01 -10.00
N GLU A 44 7.94 -13.51 -8.89
CA GLU A 44 8.13 -12.81 -7.64
C GLU A 44 9.30 -11.86 -7.78
N ARG A 45 9.10 -10.80 -8.56
CA ARG A 45 9.93 -9.60 -8.47
C ARG A 45 9.52 -8.82 -7.22
N ILE A 46 9.57 -9.49 -6.07
CA ILE A 46 9.38 -8.81 -4.78
C ILE A 46 10.69 -8.06 -4.55
N VAL A 47 10.69 -6.78 -4.86
CA VAL A 47 11.69 -5.87 -4.29
C VAL A 47 11.37 -5.83 -2.79
N ARG A 48 11.86 -6.83 -2.03
CA ARG A 48 11.78 -6.91 -0.56
C ARG A 48 12.71 -5.90 0.13
N GLY A 49 13.32 -4.99 -0.65
CA GLY A 49 14.15 -3.91 -0.14
C GLY A 49 13.31 -2.69 0.19
N ARG A 50 13.73 -1.94 1.22
CA ARG A 50 13.26 -0.57 1.43
C ARG A 50 13.50 0.27 0.17
N MET A 51 12.68 1.29 -0.05
CA MET A 51 12.84 2.22 -1.16
C MET A 51 13.14 3.63 -0.62
N PRO A 52 14.36 3.89 -0.11
CA PRO A 52 14.68 5.15 0.58
C PRO A 52 14.44 6.38 -0.29
N THR A 53 14.71 6.29 -1.59
CA THR A 53 14.47 7.40 -2.52
C THR A 53 12.98 7.74 -2.60
N LEU A 54 12.09 6.74 -2.61
CA LEU A 54 10.64 6.97 -2.63
C LEU A 54 10.14 7.52 -1.28
N GLU A 55 10.74 7.10 -0.17
CA GLU A 55 10.46 7.67 1.15
C GLU A 55 10.79 9.16 1.17
N ILE A 56 11.98 9.56 0.70
CA ILE A 56 12.40 10.97 0.62
C ILE A 56 11.48 11.77 -0.33
N ILE A 57 11.10 11.19 -1.48
CA ILE A 57 10.16 11.83 -2.41
C ILE A 57 8.81 12.07 -1.74
N ASN A 58 8.27 11.07 -1.04
CA ASN A 58 6.98 11.19 -0.35
C ASN A 58 7.04 12.20 0.80
N GLU A 59 8.14 12.27 1.56
CA GLU A 59 8.32 13.31 2.59
C GLU A 59 8.32 14.73 2.00
N ARG A 60 9.01 14.91 0.87
CA ARG A 60 9.01 16.19 0.16
C ARG A 60 7.61 16.53 -0.37
N PHE A 61 6.94 15.57 -1.00
CA PHE A 61 5.56 15.71 -1.47
C PHE A 61 4.62 16.11 -0.34
N ALA A 62 4.65 15.42 0.81
CA ALA A 62 3.78 15.72 1.94
C ALA A 62 3.96 17.15 2.45
N ARG A 63 5.19 17.68 2.46
CA ARG A 63 5.46 19.06 2.85
C ARG A 63 4.83 20.08 1.91
N LEU A 64 4.94 19.85 0.61
CA LEU A 64 4.41 20.76 -0.42
C LEU A 64 2.89 20.63 -0.51
N PHE A 65 2.37 19.41 -0.46
CA PHE A 65 0.94 19.13 -0.42
C PHE A 65 0.28 19.76 0.81
N ARG A 66 0.96 19.80 1.97
CA ARG A 66 0.45 20.52 3.16
C ARG A 66 0.22 22.00 2.88
N ILE A 67 1.15 22.66 2.19
CA ILE A 67 1.04 24.07 1.82
C ILE A 67 -0.07 24.28 0.80
N GLY A 68 -0.12 23.43 -0.23
CA GLY A 68 -1.16 23.47 -1.25
C GLY A 68 -2.55 23.27 -0.66
N LEU A 69 -2.71 22.25 0.20
CA LEU A 69 -3.97 21.95 0.86
C LEU A 69 -4.40 23.08 1.80
N PHE A 70 -3.46 23.68 2.57
CA PHE A 70 -3.76 24.86 3.38
C PHE A 70 -4.32 26.01 2.54
N ASN A 71 -3.72 26.30 1.38
CA ASN A 71 -4.21 27.35 0.48
C ASN A 71 -5.59 27.02 -0.10
N PHE A 72 -5.87 25.73 -0.29
CA PHE A 72 -7.13 25.23 -0.84
C PHE A 72 -8.29 25.28 0.17
N ILE A 73 -8.11 24.72 1.38
CA ILE A 73 -9.18 24.61 2.40
C ILE A 73 -9.15 25.72 3.46
N ARG A 74 -8.13 26.60 3.46
CA ARG A 74 -7.92 27.67 4.45
C ARG A 74 -7.85 27.20 5.91
N ARG A 75 -7.44 25.94 6.10
CA ARG A 75 -7.25 25.30 7.41
C ARG A 75 -5.94 24.55 7.41
N THR A 76 -5.20 24.60 8.52
CA THR A 76 -3.88 23.98 8.65
C THR A 76 -4.02 22.45 8.73
N PRO A 77 -3.64 21.69 7.69
CA PRO A 77 -3.67 20.24 7.76
C PRO A 77 -2.40 19.73 8.45
N GLU A 78 -2.53 18.60 9.14
CA GLU A 78 -1.42 17.81 9.62
C GLU A 78 -1.24 16.60 8.68
N ILE A 79 -0.05 16.47 8.11
CA ILE A 79 0.24 15.44 7.11
C ILE A 79 1.51 14.72 7.54
N SER A 80 1.41 13.40 7.72
CA SER A 80 2.51 12.49 8.04
C SER A 80 2.63 11.42 6.95
N VAL A 81 3.85 11.07 6.57
CA VAL A 81 4.12 10.04 5.57
C VAL A 81 4.20 8.67 6.24
N GLY A 82 3.41 7.72 5.76
CA GLY A 82 3.49 6.31 6.19
C GLY A 82 4.59 5.53 5.46
N PRO A 83 4.93 4.33 5.95
CA PRO A 83 5.97 3.50 5.33
C PRO A 83 5.56 3.04 3.92
N VAL A 84 6.52 3.02 2.99
CA VAL A 84 6.31 2.50 1.63
C VAL A 84 6.23 0.98 1.68
N ARG A 85 5.19 0.40 1.07
CA ARG A 85 4.95 -1.04 1.02
C ARG A 85 4.75 -1.51 -0.41
N VAL A 86 5.33 -2.66 -0.73
CA VAL A 86 5.09 -3.34 -2.02
C VAL A 86 4.00 -4.39 -1.80
N THR A 87 2.89 -4.26 -2.53
CA THR A 87 1.74 -5.17 -2.45
C THR A 87 1.38 -5.66 -3.85
N LYS A 88 0.90 -6.90 -3.98
CA LYS A 88 0.41 -7.41 -5.27
C LYS A 88 -0.83 -6.64 -5.68
N PHE A 89 -0.92 -6.24 -6.95
CA PHE A 89 -2.09 -5.49 -7.44
C PHE A 89 -3.41 -6.25 -7.21
N GLY A 90 -3.41 -7.57 -7.41
CA GLY A 90 -4.59 -8.40 -7.14
C GLY A 90 -5.01 -8.44 -5.66
N GLU A 91 -4.06 -8.35 -4.72
CA GLU A 91 -4.36 -8.22 -3.29
C GLU A 91 -4.86 -6.82 -2.96
N PHE A 92 -4.26 -5.81 -3.56
CA PHE A 92 -4.66 -4.41 -3.40
C PHE A 92 -6.12 -4.20 -3.83
N ILE A 93 -6.54 -4.70 -5.00
CA ILE A 93 -7.92 -4.56 -5.49
C ILE A 93 -8.92 -5.32 -4.61
N ARG A 94 -8.55 -6.50 -4.09
CA ARG A 94 -9.43 -7.28 -3.20
C ARG A 94 -9.68 -6.63 -1.84
N ASN A 95 -8.73 -5.84 -1.35
CA ASN A 95 -8.79 -5.18 -0.05
C ASN A 95 -9.30 -3.73 -0.14
N LEU A 96 -9.73 -3.28 -1.31
CA LEU A 96 -10.16 -1.91 -1.51
C LEU A 96 -11.54 -1.69 -0.84
N PRO A 97 -11.70 -0.68 0.02
CA PRO A 97 -13.01 -0.37 0.58
C PRO A 97 -13.93 0.12 -0.54
N VAL A 98 -15.18 -0.36 -0.55
CA VAL A 98 -16.21 0.12 -1.49
C VAL A 98 -17.18 1.00 -0.71
N PRO A 99 -17.48 2.24 -1.16
CA PRO A 99 -16.94 2.97 -2.31
C PRO A 99 -15.56 3.62 -2.02
N THR A 100 -14.69 3.71 -3.02
CA THR A 100 -13.41 4.43 -2.95
C THR A 100 -13.24 5.35 -4.15
N ASN A 101 -12.66 6.52 -3.93
CA ASN A 101 -12.26 7.42 -5.00
C ASN A 101 -10.91 6.96 -5.60
N LEU A 102 -10.98 6.28 -6.75
CA LEU A 102 -9.80 5.84 -7.50
C LEU A 102 -9.53 6.76 -8.68
N ASN A 103 -8.35 7.38 -8.73
CA ASN A 103 -7.93 8.23 -9.84
C ASN A 103 -6.72 7.62 -10.54
N LEU A 104 -6.88 7.31 -11.83
CA LEU A 104 -5.76 6.91 -12.69
C LEU A 104 -5.05 8.17 -13.19
N ILE A 105 -3.75 8.22 -12.93
CA ILE A 105 -2.92 9.39 -13.21
C ILE A 105 -1.80 8.99 -14.16
N GLN A 106 -1.40 9.89 -15.06
CA GLN A 106 -0.27 9.67 -15.93
C GLN A 106 0.75 10.79 -15.73
N THR A 107 1.92 10.43 -15.20
CA THR A 107 2.96 11.40 -14.85
C THR A 107 4.02 11.43 -15.95
N LYS A 108 3.91 12.34 -16.92
CA LYS A 108 4.97 12.51 -17.94
C LYS A 108 6.22 13.10 -17.27
N PRO A 109 7.46 12.64 -17.58
CA PRO A 109 7.87 11.71 -18.64
C PRO A 109 7.88 10.22 -18.22
N LEU A 110 7.46 9.88 -17.01
CA LEU A 110 7.44 8.50 -16.54
C LEU A 110 6.46 7.67 -17.38
N ARG A 111 6.89 6.46 -17.74
CA ARG A 111 6.06 5.52 -18.50
C ARG A 111 5.16 4.76 -17.54
N GLY A 112 3.86 4.78 -17.81
CA GLY A 112 2.85 4.02 -17.07
C GLY A 112 1.78 4.92 -16.44
N ASN A 113 0.83 4.26 -15.78
CA ASN A 113 -0.24 4.92 -15.03
C ASN A 113 0.02 4.70 -13.54
N GLY A 114 -0.11 5.77 -12.76
CA GLY A 114 -0.20 5.72 -11.31
C GLY A 114 -1.66 5.65 -10.85
N LEU A 115 -1.84 5.29 -9.59
CA LEU A 115 -3.13 5.32 -8.93
C LEU A 115 -3.05 6.29 -7.75
N PHE A 116 -3.98 7.23 -7.68
CA PHE A 116 -4.10 8.19 -6.60
C PHE A 116 -5.46 8.04 -5.94
N ILE A 117 -5.48 7.90 -4.62
CA ILE A 117 -6.68 7.55 -3.86
C ILE A 117 -6.85 8.54 -2.72
N PHE A 118 -8.04 9.13 -2.66
CA PHE A 118 -8.47 9.86 -1.47
C PHE A 118 -9.44 8.98 -0.68
N ASP A 119 -9.23 8.91 0.63
CA ASP A 119 -10.20 8.32 1.53
C ASP A 119 -11.51 9.12 1.42
N PRO A 120 -12.68 8.46 1.27
CA PRO A 120 -13.96 9.16 1.23
C PRO A 120 -14.19 10.12 2.41
N ASN A 121 -13.74 9.77 3.62
CA ASN A 121 -13.84 10.63 4.79
C ASN A 121 -13.09 11.95 4.58
N LEU A 122 -11.88 11.89 4.00
CA LEU A 122 -11.09 13.08 3.72
C LEU A 122 -11.81 13.99 2.71
N VAL A 123 -12.38 13.41 1.65
CA VAL A 123 -13.13 14.17 0.66
C VAL A 123 -14.32 14.87 1.32
N PHE A 124 -15.12 14.17 2.11
CA PHE A 124 -16.27 14.80 2.79
C PHE A 124 -15.86 15.87 3.78
N GLN A 125 -14.75 15.70 4.50
CA GLN A 125 -14.23 16.76 5.38
C GLN A 125 -13.76 17.98 4.61
N VAL A 126 -13.10 17.80 3.45
CA VAL A 126 -12.71 18.91 2.59
C VAL A 126 -13.93 19.65 2.04
N VAL A 127 -14.93 18.90 1.57
CA VAL A 127 -16.22 19.46 1.12
C VAL A 127 -16.85 20.28 2.25
N ASP A 128 -17.00 19.72 3.46
CA ASP A 128 -17.59 20.41 4.60
C ASP A 128 -16.85 21.72 4.92
N ASN A 129 -15.51 21.69 5.00
CA ASN A 129 -14.72 22.90 5.25
C ASN A 129 -14.89 23.97 4.14
N MET A 130 -14.98 23.57 2.88
CA MET A 130 -15.18 24.51 1.77
C MET A 130 -16.57 25.18 1.81
N PHE A 131 -17.57 24.52 2.37
CA PHE A 131 -18.93 25.07 2.55
C PHE A 131 -19.16 25.71 3.92
N GLY A 132 -18.10 25.92 4.71
CA GLY A 132 -18.16 26.63 6.00
C GLY A 132 -18.48 25.76 7.21
N GLY A 133 -18.43 24.43 7.06
CA GLY A 133 -18.52 23.49 8.16
C GLY A 133 -17.25 23.47 9.01
N ASP A 134 -17.42 23.20 10.32
CA ASP A 134 -16.30 23.17 11.28
C ASP A 134 -15.55 21.81 11.27
N GLY A 135 -15.95 20.86 10.41
CA GLY A 135 -15.37 19.51 10.34
C GLY A 135 -15.64 18.64 11.57
N ARG A 136 -16.55 19.07 12.47
CA ARG A 136 -16.95 18.32 13.68
C ARG A 136 -17.94 17.19 13.38
N PHE A 137 -18.63 17.29 12.24
CA PHE A 137 -19.54 16.26 11.80
C PHE A 137 -18.74 15.18 11.07
N HIS A 138 -18.69 14.00 11.67
CA HIS A 138 -18.29 12.80 10.95
C HIS A 138 -19.44 12.50 9.97
N THR A 139 -19.35 13.05 8.77
CA THR A 139 -20.27 12.68 7.69
C THR A 139 -20.16 11.17 7.53
N ARG A 140 -21.23 10.46 7.90
CA ARG A 140 -21.27 9.00 7.82
C ARG A 140 -21.01 8.66 6.35
N VAL A 141 -19.97 7.89 6.06
CA VAL A 141 -19.71 7.45 4.68
C VAL A 141 -20.89 6.60 4.27
N GLU A 142 -21.81 7.15 3.48
CA GLU A 142 -23.11 6.54 3.17
C GLU A 142 -23.01 5.32 2.24
N GLY A 143 -21.80 4.85 1.94
CA GLY A 143 -21.59 3.78 0.97
C GLY A 143 -22.02 4.14 -0.46
N ARG A 144 -22.29 5.43 -0.72
CA ARG A 144 -22.77 5.95 -2.00
C ARG A 144 -21.64 6.51 -2.86
N ASP A 145 -21.90 6.58 -4.16
CA ASP A 145 -21.01 7.26 -5.10
C ASP A 145 -20.97 8.78 -4.88
N PHE A 146 -19.83 9.37 -5.25
CA PHE A 146 -19.62 10.81 -5.17
C PHE A 146 -20.51 11.56 -6.16
N THR A 147 -21.16 12.63 -5.71
CA THR A 147 -21.93 13.54 -6.56
C THR A 147 -21.02 14.31 -7.52
N GLN A 148 -21.59 14.93 -8.56
CA GLN A 148 -20.80 15.74 -9.49
C GLN A 148 -20.05 16.89 -8.80
N THR A 149 -20.63 17.51 -7.77
CA THR A 149 -19.97 18.59 -7.02
C THR A 149 -18.80 18.04 -6.20
N GLU A 150 -18.98 16.91 -5.53
CA GLU A 150 -17.92 16.22 -4.80
C GLU A 150 -16.79 15.80 -5.75
N GLN A 151 -17.13 15.25 -6.92
CA GLN A 151 -16.13 14.89 -7.95
C GLN A 151 -15.33 16.11 -8.44
N ARG A 152 -15.95 17.28 -8.61
CA ARG A 152 -15.22 18.51 -8.96
C ARG A 152 -14.23 18.92 -7.88
N ILE A 153 -14.61 18.78 -6.61
CA ILE A 153 -13.71 19.07 -5.49
C ILE A 153 -12.54 18.08 -5.47
N ILE A 154 -12.80 16.79 -5.72
CA ILE A 154 -11.76 15.77 -5.86
C ILE A 154 -10.78 16.12 -6.98
N GLN A 155 -11.27 16.55 -8.15
CA GLN A 155 -10.40 16.98 -9.25
C GLN A 155 -9.54 18.18 -8.86
N ASN A 156 -10.09 19.15 -8.14
CA ASN A 156 -9.30 20.28 -7.63
C ASN A 156 -8.25 19.83 -6.62
N MET A 157 -8.57 18.88 -5.74
CA MET A 157 -7.61 18.30 -4.80
C MET A 157 -6.49 17.55 -5.52
N LEU A 158 -6.79 16.85 -6.62
CA LEU A 158 -5.77 16.23 -7.48
C LEU A 158 -4.85 17.31 -8.07
N THR A 159 -5.41 18.39 -8.63
CA THR A 159 -4.60 19.50 -9.16
C THR A 159 -3.65 20.04 -8.10
N VAL A 160 -4.13 20.27 -6.88
CA VAL A 160 -3.30 20.72 -5.75
C VAL A 160 -2.20 19.69 -5.42
N ALA A 161 -2.49 18.39 -5.51
CA ALA A 161 -1.49 17.34 -5.31
C ALA A 161 -0.44 17.31 -6.44
N PHE A 162 -0.80 17.62 -7.68
CA PHE A 162 0.15 17.63 -8.80
C PHE A 162 0.99 18.90 -8.91
N ASP A 163 0.49 20.02 -8.39
CA ASP A 163 1.23 21.26 -8.29
C ASP A 163 2.21 21.27 -7.09
N ALA A 164 2.11 20.26 -6.21
CA ALA A 164 2.94 20.09 -5.03
C ALA A 164 4.34 19.56 -5.35
#